data_AF-A0AAD4GIF9-F1
#
_entry.id   AF-A0AAD4GIF9-F1
#
_cell.length_a   1.000
_cell.length_b   1.000
_cell.length_c   1.000
_cell.angle_alpha   90.00
_cell.angle_beta   90.00
_cell.angle_gamma   90.00
#
_symmetry.space_group_name_H-M   'P 1'
#
loop_
_entity.id
_entity.type
_entity.pdbx_description
1 polymer ?
#
loop_
_entity_poly.entity_id
_entity_poly.type
_entity_poly.pdbx_seq_one_letter_code
_entity_poly.pdbx_strand_id
1 'polypeptide(L)'
;MSSGKVMVSFGELSDLQAEKRGNFVVIGCVESSRVVSWSLNALNNSDTLRLLASIELACYRCRLALVDPRNHTKIRRRIERIIKEDKRRRHKRRKDQDAMIDAFSRQNLDEGGMESNS
;
A
#
# COMPACT_ATOMS: atom_id res chain seq x y z
N MET A 1 -13.60 11.42 6.38
CA MET A 1 -13.80 11.93 5.01
C MET A 1 -12.44 12.33 4.44
N SER A 2 -12.08 11.85 3.24
CA SER A 2 -10.93 12.38 2.49
C SER A 2 -11.45 13.37 1.44
N SER A 3 -10.84 14.55 1.30
CA SER A 3 -11.33 15.59 0.38
C SER A 3 -11.00 15.31 -1.09
N GLY A 4 -10.27 14.21 -1.39
CA GLY A 4 -9.76 13.88 -2.73
C GLY A 4 -8.74 14.88 -3.29
N LYS A 5 -8.41 15.96 -2.56
CA LYS A 5 -7.51 17.01 -3.03
C LYS A 5 -6.09 16.48 -3.07
N VAL A 6 -5.47 16.53 -4.25
CA VAL A 6 -4.04 16.27 -4.40
C VAL A 6 -3.27 17.37 -3.66
N MET A 7 -2.57 17.00 -2.58
CA MET A 7 -1.75 17.94 -1.82
C MET A 7 -0.40 18.18 -2.49
N VAL A 8 0.15 17.14 -3.11
CA VAL A 8 1.44 17.17 -3.79
C VAL A 8 1.52 16.04 -4.81
N SER A 9 2.26 16.26 -5.90
CA SER A 9 2.56 15.27 -6.92
C SER A 9 4.06 15.22 -7.15
N PHE A 10 4.61 14.02 -7.25
CA PHE A 10 6.01 13.79 -7.55
C PHE A 10 6.09 12.78 -8.70
N GLY A 11 7.05 12.96 -9.60
CA GLY A 11 7.27 12.08 -10.73
C GLY A 11 8.55 11.27 -10.58
N GLU A 12 8.82 10.39 -11.54
CA GLU A 12 10.00 9.51 -11.58
C GLU A 12 11.34 10.28 -11.59
N LEU A 13 11.32 11.54 -12.04
CA LEU A 13 12.50 12.41 -12.12
C LEU A 13 12.72 13.26 -10.86
N SER A 14 11.73 13.33 -9.96
CA SER A 14 11.81 14.10 -8.72
C SER A 14 12.95 13.59 -7.86
N ASP A 15 13.81 14.49 -7.38
CA ASP A 15 14.88 14.15 -6.44
C ASP A 15 14.33 14.01 -5.03
N LEU A 16 13.52 12.97 -4.83
CA LEU A 16 12.83 12.75 -3.57
C LEU A 16 13.68 11.85 -2.66
N GLN A 17 14.04 12.36 -1.49
CA GLN A 17 14.56 11.56 -0.39
C GLN A 17 13.39 11.13 0.51
N ALA A 18 13.40 9.88 0.96
CA ALA A 18 12.41 9.35 1.90
C ALA A 18 13.11 8.65 3.09
N GLU A 19 12.66 8.93 4.31
CA GLU A 19 13.21 8.37 5.55
C GLU A 19 12.09 7.96 6.51
N LYS A 20 12.22 6.80 7.16
CA LYS A 20 11.30 6.37 8.21
C LYS A 20 11.73 6.92 9.57
N ARG A 21 10.81 7.58 10.28
CA ARG A 21 10.99 8.05 11.66
C ARG A 21 9.81 7.64 12.53
N GLY A 22 9.97 6.54 13.28
CA GLY A 22 8.86 5.97 14.05
C GLY A 22 7.72 5.54 13.12
N ASN A 23 6.52 6.08 13.33
CA ASN A 23 5.33 5.86 12.49
C ASN A 23 5.23 6.83 11.30
N PHE A 24 6.16 7.77 11.16
CA PHE A 24 6.19 8.72 10.05
C PHE A 24 7.13 8.27 8.94
N VAL A 25 6.78 8.64 7.71
CA VAL A 25 7.71 8.70 6.57
C VAL A 25 7.91 10.17 6.24
N VAL A 26 9.13 10.66 6.41
CA VAL A 26 9.52 12.01 6.02
C VAL A 26 10.00 11.94 4.57
N ILE A 27 9.40 12.74 3.71
CA ILE A 27 9.85 12.92 2.33
C ILE A 27 10.34 14.34 2.13
N GLY A 28 11.36 14.54 1.29
CA GLY A 28 11.84 15.86 0.94
C GLY A 28 12.47 15.89 -0.44
N CYS A 29 12.42 17.05 -1.09
CA CYS A 29 13.10 17.31 -2.34
C CYS A 29 13.55 18.76 -2.41
N VAL A 30 14.46 19.04 -3.34
CA VAL A 30 14.81 20.40 -3.73
C VAL A 30 13.93 20.80 -4.91
N GLU A 31 13.15 21.86 -4.74
CA GLU A 31 12.32 22.45 -5.78
C GLU A 31 12.83 23.87 -6.08
N SER A 32 13.37 24.06 -7.28
CA SER A 32 14.09 25.28 -7.67
C SER A 32 15.20 25.65 -6.67
N SER A 33 14.99 26.68 -5.85
CA SER A 33 15.96 27.19 -4.86
C SER A 33 15.57 26.89 -3.42
N ARG A 34 14.55 26.04 -3.19
CA ARG A 34 14.01 25.76 -1.86
C ARG A 34 13.99 24.27 -1.57
N VAL A 35 14.24 23.93 -0.31
CA VAL A 35 14.03 22.59 0.21
C VAL A 35 12.60 22.50 0.73
N VAL A 36 11.85 21.51 0.27
CA VAL A 36 10.49 21.24 0.72
C VAL A 36 10.45 19.85 1.34
N SER A 37 9.75 19.70 2.46
CA SER A 37 9.60 18.42 3.13
C SER A 37 8.18 18.22 3.67
N TRP A 38 7.76 16.96 3.72
CA TRP A 38 6.47 16.54 4.24
C TRP A 38 6.66 15.36 5.19
N SER A 39 5.91 15.35 6.28
CA SER A 39 5.86 14.22 7.22
C SER A 39 4.55 13.48 7.06
N LEU A 40 4.61 12.27 6.52
CA LEU A 40 3.44 11.42 6.27
C LEU A 40 3.26 10.47 7.45
N ASN A 41 2.16 10.62 8.18
CA ASN A 41 1.85 9.74 9.31
C ASN A 41 1.17 8.45 8.82
N ALA A 42 1.64 7.30 9.30
CA ALA A 42 0.97 6.01 9.12
C ALA A 42 0.49 5.47 10.47
N LEU A 43 -0.59 4.69 10.45
CA LEU A 43 -1.26 4.24 11.68
C LEU A 43 -0.45 3.21 12.48
N ASN A 44 0.48 2.52 11.82
CA ASN A 44 1.31 1.49 12.45
C ASN A 44 2.56 1.24 11.59
N ASN A 45 3.53 0.54 12.19
CA ASN A 45 4.81 0.24 11.55
C ASN A 45 4.68 -0.55 10.23
N SER A 46 3.68 -1.42 10.09
CA SER A 46 3.46 -2.17 8.84
C SER A 46 3.04 -1.24 7.71
N ASP A 47 2.14 -0.30 7.98
CA ASP A 47 1.70 0.71 7.03
C ASP A 47 2.83 1.71 6.72
N THR A 48 3.65 2.08 7.71
CA THR A 48 4.84 2.92 7.48
C THR A 48 5.82 2.26 6.51
N LEU A 49 6.08 0.96 6.67
CA LEU A 49 6.98 0.20 5.78
C LEU A 49 6.38 0.06 4.37
N ARG A 50 5.07 -0.17 4.26
CA ARG A 50 4.39 -0.20 2.96
C ARG A 50 4.44 1.14 2.24
N LEU A 51 4.21 2.24 2.96
CA LEU A 51 4.28 3.59 2.42
C LEU A 51 5.68 3.93 1.92
N LEU A 52 6.72 3.68 2.73
CA LEU A 52 8.11 3.91 2.34
C LEU A 52 8.47 3.13 1.07
N ALA A 53 8.13 1.84 1.01
CA ALA A 53 8.39 1.01 -0.17
C ALA A 53 7.62 1.49 -1.41
N SER A 54 6.41 2.00 -1.25
CA SER A 54 5.64 2.60 -2.36
C SER A 54 6.27 3.89 -2.88
N ILE A 55 6.80 4.74 -2.01
CA ILE A 55 7.51 5.97 -2.39
C ILE A 55 8.81 5.63 -3.12
N GLU A 56 9.63 4.73 -2.57
CA GLU A 56 10.87 4.27 -3.21
C GLU A 56 10.64 3.68 -4.61
N LEU A 57 9.50 3.00 -4.82
CA LEU A 57 9.12 2.45 -6.11
C LEU A 57 8.64 3.52 -7.09
N ALA A 58 7.79 4.45 -6.65
CA ALA A 58 7.20 5.47 -7.52
C ALA A 58 8.19 6.59 -7.89
N CYS A 59 9.10 6.93 -6.99
CA CYS A 59 10.12 7.95 -7.19
C CYS A 59 11.49 7.33 -7.51
N TYR A 60 11.50 6.15 -8.12
CA TYR A 60 12.70 5.36 -8.35
C TYR A 60 13.72 6.11 -9.22
N ARG A 61 14.79 6.61 -8.59
CA ARG A 61 15.96 7.11 -9.32
C ARG A 61 16.90 5.97 -9.68
N CYS A 62 17.10 5.80 -10.99
CA CYS A 62 18.12 4.95 -11.60
C CYS A 62 19.55 5.26 -11.12
N ARG A 63 19.79 6.43 -10.49
CA ARG A 63 21.11 6.87 -10.01
C ARG A 63 21.70 5.98 -8.91
N LEU A 64 20.88 5.40 -8.02
CA LEU A 64 21.35 4.46 -6.99
C LEU A 64 21.66 3.08 -7.58
N ALA A 65 20.90 2.64 -8.59
CA ALA A 65 21.15 1.38 -9.32
C ALA A 65 22.55 1.32 -9.98
N LEU A 66 23.14 2.49 -10.27
CA LEU A 66 24.50 2.61 -10.79
C LEU A 66 25.59 2.50 -9.71
N VAL A 67 25.27 2.75 -8.44
CA VAL A 67 26.24 2.79 -7.33
C VAL A 67 26.39 1.44 -6.62
N ASP A 68 25.31 0.67 -6.42
CA ASP A 68 25.39 -0.70 -5.85
C ASP A 68 24.33 -1.68 -6.44
N PRO A 69 24.55 -2.18 -7.67
CA PRO A 69 23.56 -2.96 -8.40
C PRO A 69 23.04 -4.22 -7.68
N ARG A 70 23.87 -4.84 -6.83
CA ARG A 70 23.56 -6.12 -6.17
C ARG A 70 22.64 -5.96 -4.97
N ASN A 71 22.92 -5.02 -4.07
CA ASN A 71 22.02 -4.73 -2.96
C ASN A 71 20.69 -4.16 -3.46
N HIS A 72 20.72 -3.36 -4.52
CA HIS A 72 19.49 -2.84 -5.15
C HIS A 72 18.60 -3.95 -5.70
N THR A 73 19.16 -4.94 -6.38
CA THR A 73 18.38 -6.08 -6.90
C THR A 73 17.73 -6.87 -5.76
N LYS A 74 18.43 -7.04 -4.63
CA LYS A 74 17.92 -7.75 -3.45
C LYS A 74 16.77 -6.99 -2.77
N ILE A 75 16.91 -5.68 -2.61
CA ILE A 75 15.87 -4.80 -2.03
C ILE A 75 14.65 -4.78 -2.94
N ARG A 76 14.83 -4.60 -4.25
CA ARG A 76 13.75 -4.64 -5.25
C ARG A 76 12.96 -5.94 -5.19
N ARG A 77 13.63 -7.10 -5.20
CA ARG A 77 12.96 -8.42 -5.09
C ARG A 77 12.24 -8.60 -3.76
N ARG A 78 12.73 -8.00 -2.67
CA ARG A 78 12.06 -8.02 -1.36
C ARG A 78 10.79 -7.17 -1.39
N ILE A 79 10.87 -5.97 -1.96
CA ILE A 79 9.74 -5.06 -2.13
C ILE A 79 8.66 -5.70 -3.02
N GLU A 80 9.03 -6.24 -4.17
CA GLU A 80 8.11 -6.94 -5.08
C GLU A 80 7.39 -8.12 -4.37
N ARG A 81 8.11 -8.88 -3.54
CA ARG A 81 7.51 -9.94 -2.72
C ARG A 81 6.51 -9.41 -1.71
N ILE A 82 6.86 -8.35 -0.97
CA ILE A 82 5.97 -7.73 0.03
C ILE A 82 4.70 -7.23 -0.65
N ILE A 83 4.81 -6.58 -1.81
CA ILE A 83 3.67 -6.09 -2.59
C ILE A 83 2.80 -7.26 -3.07
N LYS A 84 3.40 -8.31 -3.64
CA LYS A 84 2.68 -9.49 -4.12
C LYS A 84 1.95 -10.20 -2.98
N GLU A 85 2.60 -10.32 -1.83
CA GLU A 85 2.00 -10.93 -0.64
C GLU A 85 0.85 -10.08 -0.09
N ASP A 86 1.01 -8.76 -0.01
CA ASP A 86 -0.05 -7.86 0.43
C ASP A 86 -1.25 -7.88 -0.54
N LYS A 87 -1.02 -7.86 -1.85
CA LYS A 87 -2.07 -8.07 -2.87
C LYS A 87 -2.80 -9.40 -2.65
N ARG A 88 -2.05 -10.49 -2.44
CA ARG A 88 -2.62 -11.83 -2.16
C ARG A 88 -3.44 -11.84 -0.88
N ARG A 89 -2.96 -11.21 0.21
CA ARG A 89 -3.69 -11.10 1.48
C ARG A 89 -4.97 -10.27 1.34
N ARG A 90 -4.94 -9.16 0.58
CA ARG A 90 -6.13 -8.34 0.29
C ARG A 90 -7.15 -9.09 -0.58
N HIS A 91 -6.69 -9.88 -1.53
CA HIS A 91 -7.57 -10.70 -2.35
C HIS A 91 -8.21 -11.84 -1.53
N LYS A 92 -7.42 -12.52 -0.69
CA LYS A 92 -7.93 -13.54 0.22
C LYS A 92 -8.99 -12.97 1.17
N ARG A 93 -8.73 -11.84 1.82
CA ARG A 93 -9.70 -11.18 2.72
C ARG A 93 -11.03 -10.84 2.03
N ARG A 94 -10.98 -10.35 0.78
CA ARG A 94 -12.19 -10.10 -0.01
C ARG A 94 -12.93 -11.39 -0.33
N LYS A 95 -12.22 -12.41 -0.81
CA LYS A 95 -12.82 -13.72 -1.11
C LYS A 95 -13.46 -14.35 0.13
N ASP A 96 -12.79 -14.31 1.27
CA ASP A 96 -13.30 -14.87 2.54
C ASP A 96 -14.54 -14.10 3.02
N GLN A 97 -14.57 -12.78 2.83
CA GLN A 97 -15.74 -11.94 3.11
C GLN A 97 -16.91 -12.26 2.18
N ASP A 98 -16.67 -12.37 0.87
CA ASP A 98 -17.72 -12.71 -0.12
C ASP A 98 -18.30 -14.11 0.15
N ALA A 99 -17.44 -15.08 0.53
CA ALA A 99 -17.87 -16.43 0.87
C ALA A 99 -18.74 -16.47 2.14
N MET A 100 -18.41 -15.65 3.13
CA MET A 100 -19.23 -15.49 4.34
C MET A 100 -20.61 -14.90 4.00
N ILE A 101 -20.65 -13.88 3.14
CA ILE A 101 -21.92 -13.26 2.68
C ILE A 101 -22.79 -14.28 1.93
N ASP A 102 -22.21 -15.09 1.04
CA ASP A 102 -22.94 -16.14 0.30
C ASP A 102 -23.50 -17.20 1.26
N ALA A 103 -22.73 -17.63 2.25
CA ALA A 103 -23.18 -18.60 3.25
C ALA A 103 -24.39 -18.09 4.07
N PHE A 104 -24.36 -16.84 4.54
CA PHE A 104 -25.50 -16.22 5.24
C PHE A 104 -26.72 -16.02 4.35
N SER A 105 -26.52 -15.70 3.07
CA SER A 105 -27.61 -15.52 2.11
C SER A 105 -28.38 -16.83 1.85
N ARG A 106 -27.71 -17.98 1.95
CA ARG A 106 -28.32 -19.31 1.74
C ARG A 106 -29.09 -19.81 2.96
N GLN A 107 -28.65 -19.49 4.19
CA GLN A 107 -29.34 -19.93 5.40
C GLN A 107 -30.72 -19.29 5.61
N ASN A 108 -30.92 -18.03 5.17
CA ASN A 108 -32.20 -17.34 5.33
C ASN A 108 -33.32 -17.82 4.37
N LEU A 109 -33.02 -18.70 3.40
CA LEU A 109 -34.00 -19.20 2.43
C LEU A 109 -34.49 -20.63 2.72
N ASP A 110 -33.84 -21.38 3.62
CA ASP A 110 -34.22 -22.77 3.94
C ASP A 110 -35.19 -22.90 5.13
N GLU A 111 -35.41 -21.86 5.94
CA GLU A 111 -36.39 -21.89 7.06
C GLU A 111 -37.84 -21.56 6.65
N GLY A 112 -38.11 -21.31 5.36
CA GLY A 112 -39.46 -20.97 4.87
C GLY A 112 -40.22 -22.09 4.15
N GLY A 113 -39.68 -23.32 4.12
CA GLY A 113 -40.09 -24.36 3.17
C GLY A 113 -40.52 -25.70 3.76
N MET A 114 -41.07 -25.73 4.98
CA MET A 114 -41.61 -26.97 5.55
C MET A 114 -42.77 -26.69 6.49
N GLU A 115 -43.95 -26.43 5.92
CA GLU A 115 -45.26 -26.76 6.52
C GLU A 115 -46.38 -26.46 5.52
N SER A 116 -46.76 -27.48 4.74
CA SER A 116 -48.11 -27.57 4.17
C SER A 116 -48.64 -28.98 4.45
N ASN A 117 -49.07 -29.15 5.70
CA ASN A 117 -49.91 -30.26 6.11
C ASN A 117 -51.36 -29.80 5.94
N SER A 118 -52.08 -30.35 4.95
CA SER A 118 -53.55 -30.55 4.91
C SER A 118 -53.94 -31.21 3.59
#